data_AF-A0A521YM71-F1
#
_entry.id   AF-A0A521YM71-F1
#
_cell.length_a   1.000
_cell.length_b   1.000
_cell.length_c   1.000
_cell.angle_alpha   90.00
_cell.angle_beta   90.00
_cell.angle_gamma   90.00
#
_symmetry.space_group_name_H-M   'P 1'
#
loop_
_entity.id
_entity.type
_entity.pdbx_description
1 polymer ?
#
loop_
_entity_poly.entity_id
_entity_poly.type
_entity_poly.pdbx_seq_one_letter_code
_entity_poly.pdbx_strand_id
1 'polypeptide(L)' 'MSKSERKSKVGGLQLSADDLKWLKQASQGAESIPPFNKSRLVAHGLVESPNGRLLITEKGKKLLATP' A
#
# COMPACT_ATOMS: atom_id res chain seq x y z
N MET A 1 -29.04 -16.96 -19.59
CA MET A 1 -27.67 -17.48 -19.34
C MET A 1 -26.92 -16.46 -18.48
N SER A 2 -26.99 -16.56 -17.16
CA SER A 2 -26.25 -15.66 -16.26
C SER A 2 -24.84 -16.20 -16.06
N LYS A 3 -23.88 -15.56 -16.72
CA LYS A 3 -22.45 -15.87 -16.59
C LYS A 3 -21.99 -15.30 -15.26
N SER A 4 -22.03 -16.12 -14.21
CA SER A 4 -21.48 -15.80 -12.90
C SER A 4 -19.99 -15.49 -13.05
N GLU A 5 -19.65 -14.21 -13.11
CA GLU A 5 -18.29 -13.72 -12.94
C GLU A 5 -17.78 -14.20 -11.58
N ARG A 6 -17.00 -15.28 -11.59
CA ARG A 6 -16.12 -15.64 -10.48
C ARG A 6 -15.02 -14.58 -10.39
N LYS A 7 -15.37 -13.38 -9.92
CA LYS A 7 -14.41 -12.43 -9.39
C LYS A 7 -14.16 -12.86 -7.96
N SER A 8 -13.07 -13.61 -7.76
CA SER A 8 -12.47 -13.81 -6.44
C SER A 8 -12.09 -12.44 -5.88
N LYS A 9 -13.07 -11.74 -5.30
CA LYS A 9 -12.90 -10.47 -4.60
C LYS A 9 -12.52 -10.75 -3.15
N VAL A 10 -11.43 -11.50 -2.97
CA VAL A 10 -10.64 -11.41 -1.74
C VAL A 10 -9.84 -10.10 -1.85
N GLY A 11 -10.47 -9.00 -1.46
CA GLY A 11 -9.75 -7.82 -0.98
C GLY A 11 -8.85 -7.03 -1.95
N GLY A 12 -9.00 -7.16 -3.27
CA GLY A 12 -8.69 -6.11 -4.27
C GLY A 12 -7.42 -5.26 -4.07
N LEU A 13 -6.33 -5.82 -3.56
CA LEU A 13 -5.10 -5.07 -3.29
C LEU A 13 -4.21 -5.14 -4.55
N GLN A 14 -4.54 -4.35 -5.57
CA GLN A 14 -3.69 -4.21 -6.75
C GLN A 14 -2.66 -3.10 -6.49
N LEU A 15 -1.61 -3.45 -5.75
CA LEU A 15 -0.44 -2.59 -5.55
C LEU A 15 0.44 -2.67 -6.80
N SER A 16 0.80 -1.53 -7.36
CA SER A 16 1.77 -1.46 -8.44
C SER A 16 3.19 -1.65 -7.91
N ALA A 17 4.13 -2.01 -8.79
CA ALA A 17 5.56 -2.09 -8.42
C ALA A 17 6.07 -0.76 -7.84
N ASP A 18 5.56 0.37 -8.33
CA ASP A 18 5.82 1.70 -7.76
C ASP A 18 5.31 1.82 -6.32
N ASP A 19 4.12 1.32 -6.00
CA ASP A 19 3.60 1.36 -4.64
C ASP A 19 4.48 0.56 -3.67
N LEU A 20 4.99 -0.60 -4.10
CA LEU A 20 5.93 -1.40 -3.32
C LEU A 20 7.27 -0.69 -3.14
N LYS A 21 7.80 -0.08 -4.20
CA LYS A 21 9.03 0.73 -4.13
C LYS A 21 8.88 1.87 -3.13
N TRP A 22 7.77 2.58 -3.20
CA TRP A 22 7.46 3.70 -2.33
C TRP A 22 7.18 3.27 -0.89
N LEU A 23 6.53 2.13 -0.69
CA LEU A 23 6.36 1.52 0.64
C LEU A 23 7.71 1.14 1.25
N LYS A 24 8.63 0.59 0.46
CA LYS A 24 9.99 0.28 0.90
C LYS A 24 10.76 1.55 1.29
N GLN A 25 10.67 2.60 0.48
CA GLN A 25 11.25 3.91 0.78
C GLN A 25 10.65 4.51 2.06
N ALA A 26 9.32 4.43 2.24
CA ALA A 26 8.64 4.82 3.46
C ALA A 26 9.18 4.09 4.70
N SER A 27 9.39 2.77 4.58
CA SER A 27 10.00 1.94 5.64
C SER A 27 11.43 2.36 5.99
N GLN A 28 12.17 2.87 5.00
CA GLN A 28 13.53 3.37 5.16
C GLN A 28 13.60 4.82 5.69
N GLY A 29 12.45 5.44 5.96
CA GLY A 29 12.38 6.82 6.46
C GLY A 29 12.35 7.88 5.37
N ALA A 30 11.86 7.58 4.17
CA ALA A 30 11.70 8.57 3.12
C ALA A 30 10.85 9.76 3.58
N GLU A 31 11.40 10.96 3.42
CA GLU A 31 10.74 12.22 3.82
C GLU A 31 9.51 12.53 2.97
N SER A 32 9.45 12.03 1.72
CA SER A 32 8.36 12.30 0.80
C SER A 32 8.10 11.12 -0.14
N ILE A 33 6.82 10.85 -0.39
CA ILE A 33 6.33 9.92 -1.41
C ILE A 33 5.37 10.71 -2.32
N PRO A 34 5.23 10.40 -3.63
CA PRO A 34 4.26 11.09 -4.46
C PRO A 34 2.85 11.01 -3.86
N PRO A 35 2.07 12.10 -3.93
CA PRO A 35 0.77 12.20 -3.25
C PRO A 35 -0.22 11.13 -3.73
N PHE A 36 -0.12 10.69 -4.98
CA PHE A 36 -0.91 9.59 -5.53
C PHE A 36 -0.59 8.26 -4.84
N ASN A 37 0.68 7.87 -4.80
CA ASN A 37 1.12 6.63 -4.13
C ASN A 37 0.87 6.70 -2.62
N LYS A 38 1.14 7.83 -1.98
CA LYS A 38 0.83 8.05 -0.57
C LYS A 38 -0.64 7.80 -0.28
N SER A 39 -1.55 8.42 -1.03
CA SER A 39 -3.00 8.25 -0.83
C SER A 39 -3.42 6.79 -1.02
N ARG A 40 -2.83 6.09 -1.99
CA ARG A 40 -3.11 4.68 -2.26
C ARG A 40 -2.60 3.76 -1.14
N LEU A 41 -1.36 3.97 -0.69
CA LEU A 41 -0.76 3.24 0.43
C LEU A 41 -1.54 3.48 1.74
N VAL A 42 -2.01 4.71 1.96
CA VAL A 42 -2.87 5.06 3.11
C VAL A 42 -4.24 4.39 2.98
N ALA A 43 -4.89 4.43 1.81
CA ALA A 43 -6.16 3.77 1.56
C ALA A 43 -6.09 2.25 1.76
N HIS A 44 -4.92 1.65 1.53
CA HIS A 44 -4.66 0.24 1.79
C HIS A 44 -4.25 -0.07 3.23
N GLY A 45 -4.04 0.96 4.07
CA GLY A 45 -3.59 0.84 5.46
C GLY A 45 -2.15 0.35 5.58
N LEU A 46 -1.30 0.63 4.58
CA LEU A 46 0.11 0.24 4.53
C LEU A 46 1.03 1.31 5.11
N VAL A 47 0.63 2.56 4.98
CA VAL A 47 1.29 3.71 5.60
C VAL A 47 0.23 4.61 6.25
N GLU A 48 0.64 5.35 7.26
CA GLU A 48 -0.14 6.39 7.91
C GLU A 48 0.63 7.70 7.79
N SER A 49 -0.07 8.83 7.86
CA SER A 49 0.60 10.14 7.86
C SER A 49 0.10 11.10 8.93
N PRO A 50 0.22 10.72 10.22
CA PRO A 50 -0.14 11.61 11.32
C PRO A 50 0.78 12.84 11.31
N ASN A 51 0.19 14.03 11.41
CA ASN A 51 0.92 15.30 11.46
C ASN A 51 1.87 15.52 10.28
N GLY A 52 1.53 15.00 9.09
CA GLY A 52 2.35 15.10 7.88
C GLY A 52 3.56 14.16 7.86
N ARG A 53 3.87 13.45 8.95
CA ARG A 53 4.95 12.46 9.00
C ARG A 53 4.49 11.14 8.46
N LEU A 54 5.18 10.64 7.45
CA LEU A 54 4.91 9.34 6.86
C LEU A 54 5.44 8.23 7.78
N LEU A 55 4.55 7.33 8.21
CA LEU A 55 4.86 6.18 9.06
C LEU A 55 4.39 4.91 8.36
N ILE A 56 5.20 3.85 8.38
CA ILE A 56 4.78 2.55 7.84
C ILE A 56 4.00 1.77 8.91
N THR A 57 2.86 1.19 8.53
CA THR A 57 2.04 0.38 9.44
C THR A 57 2.59 -1.04 9.59
N GLU A 58 2.11 -1.77 10.59
CA GLU A 58 2.31 -3.22 10.74
C GLU A 58 1.99 -4.00 9.45
N LYS A 59 0.92 -3.61 8.75
CA LYS A 59 0.51 -4.25 7.50
C LYS A 59 1.50 -3.96 6.37
N GLY A 60 1.97 -2.72 6.27
CA GLY A 60 3.02 -2.33 5.31
C GLY A 60 4.32 -3.10 5.54
N LYS A 61 4.73 -3.23 6.80
CA LYS A 61 5.93 -4.00 7.19
C LYS A 61 5.80 -5.48 6.83
N LYS A 62 4.67 -6.12 7.14
CA LYS A 62 4.42 -7.53 6.78
C LYS A 62 4.48 -7.74 5.26
N LEU A 63 3.94 -6.79 4.50
CA LEU A 63 3.95 -6.86 3.03
C LEU A 63 5.38 -6.74 2.47
N LEU A 64 6.24 -5.91 3.07
CA LEU A 64 7.67 -5.84 2.72
C LEU A 64 8.49 -7.04 3.23
N ALA A 65 8.06 -7.70 4.30
CA ALA A 65 8.71 -8.87 4.88
C ALA A 65 8.31 -10.18 4.21
N THR A 66 7.38 -10.14 3.24
CA THR A 66 7.01 -11.31 2.46
C THR A 66 8.09 -11.54 1.40
N PRO A 67 8.79 -12.70 1.39
CA PRO A 67 9.92 -12.96 0.49
C PRO A 67 9.51 -13.04 -1.00
#